data_AF-A0A7W0PLM9-F1
#
_entry.id   AF-A0A7W0PLM9-F1
#
_cell.length_a   1.000
_cell.length_b   1.000
_cell.length_c   1.000
_cell.angle_alpha   90.00
_cell.angle_beta   90.00
_cell.angle_gamma   90.00
#
_symmetry.space_group_name_H-M   'P 1'
#
loop_
_entity.id
_entity.type
_entity.pdbx_description
1 polymer ?
#
loop_
_entity_poly.entity_id
_entity_poly.type
_entity_poly.pdbx_seq_one_letter_code
_entity_poly.pdbx_strand_id
1 'polypeptide(L)'
;MGESNYQDALWGVVGASRGDRVRYDIPAVLLPEPENPFDSNAIKVLIAGNLVGYLSRKDAVAYGPGLVRLMSESANGLVALDATIVGGGQRPDGLGLLGVFLDHDPADFGIKPEREVDAAGFRTGLSEAVAMDLEDDGYDLSWYRELSDNDITAIKKLRSMLETDPDPIDRHYMMCELEQRLYKSRDAFASALDEFDAICRQHDAEMVTIRPALFEKFGRIPLIDTYRQAAVRCQKAKDWAAMREWAERGISVYGEHAARPEAVEDLHKRLGYASAKIEAASKPKPPKPARAVVISTTTAPGSGEIESLVCVQCGATFERVRTRGRKPHACPTCRGV
;
A
#
# COMPACT_ATOMS: atom_id res chain seq x y z
N MET A 1 16.36 0.74 -12.45
CA MET A 1 17.49 -0.12 -11.97
C MET A 1 17.84 0.23 -10.53
N GLY A 2 18.71 -0.52 -9.84
CA GLY A 2 19.21 -0.14 -8.50
C GLY A 2 20.17 1.06 -8.58
N GLU A 3 19.62 2.27 -8.50
CA GLU A 3 20.24 3.51 -9.01
C GLU A 3 21.20 4.23 -8.06
N SER A 4 21.37 3.79 -6.81
CA SER A 4 22.13 4.57 -5.81
C SER A 4 23.62 4.71 -6.13
N ASN A 5 24.23 3.72 -6.79
CA ASN A 5 25.69 3.66 -6.97
C ASN A 5 26.20 4.40 -8.21
N TYR A 6 25.32 4.84 -9.11
CA TYR A 6 25.70 5.46 -10.39
C TYR A 6 25.23 6.91 -10.52
N GLN A 7 24.80 7.53 -9.41
CA GLN A 7 24.28 8.90 -9.42
C GLN A 7 25.30 9.91 -9.93
N ASP A 8 26.58 9.77 -9.56
CA ASP A 8 27.62 10.69 -10.02
C ASP A 8 27.79 10.66 -11.55
N ALA A 9 27.72 9.47 -12.16
CA ALA A 9 27.77 9.29 -13.61
C ALA A 9 26.53 9.89 -14.29
N LEU A 10 25.33 9.67 -13.73
CA LEU A 10 24.08 10.22 -14.26
C LEU A 10 24.04 11.75 -14.22
N TRP A 11 24.45 12.35 -13.09
CA TRP A 11 24.55 13.81 -12.97
C TRP A 11 25.61 14.39 -13.93
N GLY A 12 26.73 13.68 -14.12
CA GLY A 12 27.76 14.07 -15.09
C GLY A 12 27.27 14.06 -16.53
N VAL A 13 26.43 13.08 -16.90
CA VAL A 13 25.84 12.97 -18.24
C VAL A 13 24.82 14.08 -18.50
N VAL A 14 23.95 14.39 -17.54
CA VAL A 14 22.88 15.38 -17.70
C VAL A 14 23.43 16.82 -17.65
N GLY A 15 24.48 17.06 -16.87
CA GLY A 15 25.06 18.40 -16.69
C GLY A 15 24.17 19.38 -15.89
N ALA A 16 23.09 18.89 -15.28
CA ALA A 16 22.19 19.68 -14.42
C ALA A 16 22.71 19.79 -12.98
N SER A 17 22.23 20.78 -12.23
CA SER A 17 22.61 20.96 -10.83
C SER A 17 21.90 19.94 -9.94
N ARG A 18 22.59 19.47 -8.91
CA ARG A 18 21.99 18.58 -7.88
C ARG A 18 20.89 19.34 -7.15
N GLY A 19 19.64 19.08 -7.53
CA GLY A 19 18.46 19.81 -7.06
C GLY A 19 17.43 20.04 -8.15
N ASP A 20 17.85 20.02 -9.41
CA ASP A 20 16.96 20.19 -10.55
C ASP A 20 16.12 18.93 -10.79
N ARG A 21 14.88 19.12 -11.24
CA ARG A 21 14.10 18.03 -11.82
C ARG A 21 14.57 17.82 -13.25
N VAL A 22 14.95 16.58 -13.57
CA VAL A 22 15.56 16.21 -14.84
C VAL A 22 14.61 15.32 -15.63
N ARG A 23 14.52 15.60 -16.94
CA ARG A 23 14.07 14.67 -17.99
C ARG A 23 14.98 14.89 -19.19
N TYR A 24 15.75 13.89 -19.58
CA TYR A 24 16.77 14.01 -20.61
C TYR A 24 16.83 12.75 -21.47
N ASP A 25 16.46 12.87 -22.74
CA ASP A 25 16.45 11.77 -23.70
C ASP A 25 17.86 11.60 -24.31
N ILE A 26 18.39 10.38 -24.29
CA ILE A 26 19.75 10.05 -24.69
C ILE A 26 19.86 8.56 -25.07
N PRO A 27 20.64 8.18 -26.10
CA PRO A 27 20.88 6.78 -26.40
C PRO A 27 21.70 6.08 -25.31
N ALA A 28 21.32 4.85 -24.99
CA ALA A 28 22.03 3.95 -24.10
C ALA A 28 22.50 2.70 -24.85
N VAL A 29 23.75 2.29 -24.62
CA VAL A 29 24.37 1.11 -25.24
C VAL A 29 24.37 -0.06 -24.27
N LEU A 30 23.92 -1.22 -24.74
CA LEU A 30 23.96 -2.47 -23.98
C LEU A 30 25.21 -3.27 -24.34
N LEU A 31 25.92 -3.76 -23.33
CA LEU A 31 27.10 -4.61 -23.52
C LEU A 31 27.11 -5.78 -22.54
N PRO A 32 27.26 -7.03 -23.00
CA PRO A 32 27.51 -8.18 -22.11
C PRO A 32 28.84 -8.05 -21.38
N GLU A 33 28.90 -8.54 -20.15
CA GLU A 33 30.09 -8.63 -19.31
C GLU A 33 30.21 -10.05 -18.73
N PRO A 34 30.54 -11.07 -19.55
CA PRO A 34 30.56 -12.47 -19.13
C PRO A 34 31.63 -12.78 -18.07
N GLU A 35 32.66 -11.95 -18.00
CA GLU A 35 33.75 -12.04 -17.03
C GLU A 35 33.44 -11.34 -15.69
N ASN A 36 32.20 -10.86 -15.50
CA ASN A 36 31.81 -10.21 -14.25
C ASN A 36 31.81 -11.24 -13.10
N PRO A 37 32.56 -10.98 -12.00
CA PRO A 37 32.74 -11.95 -10.92
C PRO A 37 31.46 -12.21 -10.11
N PHE A 38 30.43 -11.38 -10.24
CA PHE A 38 29.18 -11.49 -9.50
C PHE A 38 28.04 -12.11 -10.30
N ASP A 39 28.07 -11.99 -11.64
CA ASP A 39 27.04 -12.50 -12.54
C ASP A 39 27.60 -12.65 -13.96
N SER A 40 27.82 -13.88 -14.43
CA SER A 40 28.33 -14.16 -15.77
C SER A 40 27.34 -13.81 -16.89
N ASN A 41 26.09 -13.44 -16.56
CA ASN A 41 25.11 -12.95 -17.52
C ASN A 41 24.98 -11.42 -17.48
N ALA A 42 25.81 -10.71 -16.70
CA ALA A 42 25.67 -9.28 -16.52
C ALA A 42 25.67 -8.52 -17.86
N ILE A 43 24.72 -7.60 -18.02
CA ILE A 43 24.65 -6.67 -19.16
C ILE A 43 24.77 -5.27 -18.61
N LYS A 44 25.85 -4.57 -18.96
CA LYS A 44 26.06 -3.17 -18.58
C LYS A 44 25.30 -2.23 -19.52
N VAL A 45 24.81 -1.15 -18.94
CA VAL A 45 24.16 -0.04 -19.63
C VAL A 45 25.13 1.14 -19.63
N LEU A 46 25.55 1.56 -20.82
CA LEU A 46 26.45 2.69 -21.02
C LEU A 46 25.70 3.88 -21.61
N ILE A 47 25.89 5.07 -21.05
CA ILE A 47 25.40 6.32 -21.63
C ILE A 47 26.58 7.26 -21.83
N ALA A 48 26.75 7.78 -23.04
CA ALA A 48 27.92 8.58 -23.43
C ALA A 48 29.26 7.93 -23.03
N GLY A 49 29.35 6.59 -23.11
CA GLY A 49 30.53 5.80 -22.71
C GLY A 49 30.70 5.56 -21.21
N ASN A 50 29.85 6.13 -20.36
CA ASN A 50 29.90 5.95 -18.91
C ASN A 50 28.98 4.82 -18.45
N LEU A 51 29.47 3.99 -17.52
CA LEU A 51 28.65 2.98 -16.86
C LEU A 51 27.61 3.64 -15.96
N VAL A 52 26.33 3.47 -16.29
CA VAL A 52 25.22 4.04 -15.52
C VAL A 52 24.39 2.98 -14.78
N GLY A 53 24.67 1.70 -15.03
CA GLY A 53 24.01 0.60 -14.36
C GLY A 53 24.18 -0.73 -15.09
N TYR A 54 23.50 -1.73 -14.56
CA TYR A 54 23.39 -3.06 -15.14
C TYR A 54 21.91 -3.41 -15.28
N LEU A 55 21.58 -4.26 -16.25
CA LEU A 55 20.27 -4.91 -16.28
C LEU A 55 20.05 -5.74 -15.01
N SER A 56 18.77 -5.91 -14.62
CA SER A 56 18.45 -6.83 -13.53
C SER A 56 18.93 -8.24 -13.91
N ARG A 57 19.29 -9.09 -12.95
CA ARG A 57 19.79 -10.44 -13.28
C ARG A 57 18.80 -11.25 -14.12
N LYS A 58 17.50 -11.09 -13.85
CA LYS A 58 16.43 -11.75 -14.61
C LYS A 58 16.43 -11.26 -16.06
N ASP A 59 16.43 -9.95 -16.26
CA ASP A 59 16.44 -9.36 -17.60
C ASP A 59 17.75 -9.68 -18.32
N ALA A 60 18.89 -9.67 -17.64
CA ALA A 60 20.17 -9.95 -18.26
C ALA A 60 20.23 -11.37 -18.85
N VAL A 61 19.64 -12.35 -18.16
CA VAL A 61 19.47 -13.72 -18.67
C VAL A 61 18.50 -13.77 -19.85
N ALA A 62 17.36 -13.07 -19.79
CA ALA A 62 16.35 -13.08 -20.84
C ALA A 62 16.82 -12.37 -22.12
N TYR A 63 17.43 -11.19 -21.97
CA TYR A 63 17.87 -10.34 -23.07
C TYR A 63 19.21 -10.76 -23.66
N GLY A 64 20.07 -11.45 -22.89
CA GLY A 64 21.42 -11.84 -23.31
C GLY A 64 21.50 -12.53 -24.69
N PRO A 65 20.74 -13.62 -24.94
CA PRO A 65 20.77 -14.31 -26.23
C PRO A 65 20.36 -13.40 -27.41
N GLY A 66 19.31 -12.61 -27.22
CA GLY A 66 18.83 -11.64 -28.20
C GLY A 66 19.83 -10.54 -28.50
N LEU A 67 20.43 -10.00 -27.43
CA LEU A 67 21.43 -8.95 -27.52
C LEU A 67 22.66 -9.43 -28.29
N VAL A 68 23.17 -10.63 -28.00
CA VAL A 68 24.31 -11.21 -28.72
C VAL A 68 23.99 -11.42 -30.20
N ARG A 69 22.77 -11.87 -30.52
CA ARG A 69 22.31 -11.98 -31.91
C ARG A 69 22.33 -10.61 -32.61
N LEU A 70 21.68 -9.60 -32.03
CA LEU A 70 21.62 -8.25 -32.59
C LEU A 70 23.01 -7.62 -32.74
N MET A 71 23.90 -7.84 -31.77
CA MET A 71 25.30 -7.40 -31.87
C MET A 71 26.02 -8.05 -33.06
N SER A 72 25.77 -9.34 -33.32
CA SER A 72 26.38 -10.04 -34.47
C SER A 72 25.85 -9.58 -35.83
N GLU A 73 24.63 -9.05 -35.87
CA GLU A 73 23.98 -8.51 -37.06
C GLU A 73 24.32 -7.02 -37.29
N SER A 74 24.75 -6.32 -36.24
CA SER A 74 25.13 -4.91 -36.28
C SER A 74 26.53 -4.71 -36.87
N ALA A 75 26.66 -3.73 -37.77
CA ALA A 75 27.94 -3.43 -38.45
C ALA A 75 29.08 -3.00 -37.50
N ASN A 76 28.75 -2.46 -36.34
CA ASN A 76 29.74 -2.01 -35.33
C ASN A 76 29.75 -2.91 -34.08
N GLY A 77 28.98 -4.00 -34.05
CA GLY A 77 28.91 -4.89 -32.90
C GLY A 77 28.20 -4.28 -31.68
N LEU A 78 27.52 -3.14 -31.82
CA LEU A 78 26.85 -2.45 -30.72
C LEU A 78 25.34 -2.42 -30.95
N VAL A 79 24.60 -2.47 -29.84
CA VAL A 79 23.15 -2.29 -29.78
C VAL A 79 22.87 -1.12 -28.86
N ALA A 80 22.19 -0.11 -29.39
CA ALA A 80 21.78 1.07 -28.66
C ALA A 80 20.25 1.13 -28.62
N LEU A 81 19.72 1.59 -27.48
CA LEU A 81 18.31 1.83 -27.24
C LEU A 81 18.10 3.31 -26.92
N ASP A 82 16.91 3.81 -27.23
CA ASP A 82 16.50 5.11 -26.72
C ASP A 82 16.33 5.00 -25.21
N ALA A 83 16.78 6.03 -24.49
CA ALA A 83 16.66 6.06 -23.05
C ALA A 83 16.28 7.45 -22.55
N THR A 84 15.52 7.50 -21.46
CA THR A 84 15.24 8.75 -20.75
C THR A 84 15.83 8.69 -19.35
N ILE A 85 16.69 9.65 -19.04
CA ILE A 85 17.12 9.93 -17.67
C ILE A 85 16.05 10.81 -17.01
N VAL A 86 15.43 10.34 -15.93
CA VAL A 86 14.41 11.11 -15.19
C VAL A 86 14.69 11.10 -13.69
N GLY A 87 14.25 12.13 -13.00
CA GLY A 87 14.28 12.17 -11.53
C GLY A 87 14.84 13.49 -11.01
N GLY A 88 15.60 13.42 -9.92
CA GLY A 88 16.11 14.62 -9.27
C GLY A 88 15.01 15.38 -8.50
N GLY A 89 15.21 16.69 -8.37
CA GLY A 89 14.33 17.59 -7.64
C GLY A 89 14.55 17.58 -6.13
N GLN A 90 14.19 18.68 -5.48
CA GLN A 90 14.18 18.76 -4.03
C GLN A 90 12.90 18.10 -3.48
N ARG A 91 13.07 17.16 -2.55
CA ARG A 91 11.98 16.46 -1.85
C ARG A 91 12.07 16.73 -0.34
N PRO A 92 10.97 16.58 0.41
CA PRO A 92 10.96 16.79 1.86
C PRO A 92 11.94 15.90 2.64
N ASP A 93 12.31 14.76 2.05
CA ASP A 93 13.20 13.74 2.59
C ASP A 93 14.63 13.77 2.00
N GLY A 94 14.91 14.70 1.07
CA GLY A 94 16.25 14.87 0.49
C GLY A 94 16.23 15.17 -1.01
N LEU A 95 17.39 15.01 -1.65
CA LEU A 95 17.50 15.13 -3.11
C LEU A 95 16.95 13.87 -3.76
N GLY A 96 16.07 14.03 -4.76
CA GLY A 96 15.63 12.92 -5.59
C GLY A 96 16.80 12.32 -6.38
N LEU A 97 16.78 11.00 -6.53
CA LEU A 97 17.74 10.28 -7.36
C LEU A 97 17.33 10.34 -8.83
N LEU A 98 18.31 10.17 -9.72
CA LEU A 98 18.09 9.96 -11.14
C LEU A 98 17.95 8.47 -11.45
N GLY A 99 17.01 8.13 -12.32
CA GLY A 99 16.82 6.81 -12.90
C GLY A 99 16.89 6.84 -14.42
N VAL A 100 17.13 5.67 -15.01
CA VAL A 100 17.24 5.48 -16.46
C VAL A 100 16.15 4.51 -16.89
N PHE A 101 15.36 4.92 -17.87
CA PHE A 101 14.35 4.11 -18.53
C PHE A 101 14.82 3.83 -19.95
N LEU A 102 14.83 2.57 -20.35
CA LEU A 102 15.16 2.13 -21.72
C LEU A 102 13.83 1.91 -22.45
N ASP A 103 13.74 2.40 -23.67
CA ASP A 103 12.61 2.22 -24.57
C ASP A 103 12.99 1.22 -25.66
N HIS A 104 12.27 0.09 -25.72
CA HIS A 104 12.51 -0.98 -26.68
C HIS A 104 11.35 -1.96 -26.73
N ASP A 105 11.19 -2.65 -27.87
CA ASP A 105 10.30 -3.81 -27.99
C ASP A 105 11.06 -5.08 -27.57
N PRO A 106 10.62 -5.84 -26.53
CA PRO A 106 11.24 -7.11 -26.16
C PRO A 106 11.33 -8.13 -27.31
N ALA A 107 10.42 -8.07 -28.28
CA ALA A 107 10.40 -8.96 -29.44
C ALA A 107 11.67 -8.82 -30.31
N ASP A 108 12.28 -7.63 -30.35
CA ASP A 108 13.54 -7.38 -31.07
C ASP A 108 14.68 -8.25 -30.53
N PHE A 109 14.65 -8.53 -29.23
CA PHE A 109 15.59 -9.42 -28.54
C PHE A 109 15.18 -10.90 -28.63
N GLY A 110 14.15 -11.23 -29.42
CA GLY A 110 13.62 -12.58 -29.51
C GLY A 110 12.96 -13.07 -28.22
N ILE A 111 12.70 -12.15 -27.29
CA ILE A 111 11.85 -12.39 -26.15
C ILE A 111 10.44 -12.31 -26.69
N LYS A 112 9.81 -13.46 -26.88
CA LYS A 112 8.36 -13.46 -27.06
C LYS A 112 7.80 -12.75 -25.82
N PRO A 113 6.84 -11.82 -25.94
CA PRO A 113 6.09 -11.39 -24.77
C PRO A 113 5.56 -12.66 -24.16
N GLU A 114 6.19 -13.09 -23.06
CA GLU A 114 5.74 -14.24 -22.34
C GLU A 114 4.32 -13.87 -21.95
N ARG A 115 3.36 -14.65 -22.44
CA ARG A 115 2.03 -14.70 -21.84
C ARG A 115 2.15 -15.40 -20.48
N GLU A 116 3.16 -15.02 -19.69
CA GLU A 116 3.37 -15.41 -18.32
C GLU A 116 2.90 -14.22 -17.49
N VAL A 117 1.68 -14.39 -17.02
CA VAL A 117 1.13 -13.77 -15.83
C VAL A 117 2.04 -14.14 -14.67
N ASP A 118 3.19 -13.47 -14.59
CA ASP A 118 4.18 -13.70 -13.56
C ASP A 118 3.54 -13.25 -12.24
N ALA A 119 3.18 -14.21 -11.41
CA ALA A 119 2.41 -14.04 -10.17
C ALA A 119 3.14 -13.21 -9.09
N ALA A 120 4.32 -12.66 -9.40
CA ALA A 120 5.07 -11.73 -8.56
C ALA A 120 4.95 -10.26 -9.01
N GLY A 121 4.39 -9.99 -10.20
CA GLY A 121 4.32 -8.66 -10.82
C GLY A 121 2.91 -8.15 -11.10
N PHE A 122 1.86 -8.97 -11.00
CA PHE A 122 0.46 -8.56 -11.22
C PHE A 122 -0.01 -7.57 -10.13
N ARG A 123 0.30 -6.27 -10.32
CA ARG A 123 -0.27 -5.16 -9.56
C ARG A 123 -1.26 -4.45 -10.47
N THR A 124 -2.32 -5.14 -10.85
CA THR A 124 -3.52 -4.54 -11.43
C THR A 124 -4.25 -3.68 -10.40
N GLY A 125 -3.59 -2.64 -9.88
CA GLY A 125 -4.20 -1.42 -9.41
C GLY A 125 -4.13 -0.39 -10.54
N LEU A 126 -4.86 0.70 -10.38
CA LEU A 126 -5.03 1.75 -11.38
C LEU A 126 -3.74 2.20 -12.08
N SER A 127 -2.62 2.30 -11.34
CA SER A 127 -1.34 2.74 -11.90
C SER A 127 -0.74 1.81 -12.96
N GLU A 128 -0.99 0.50 -12.88
CA GLU A 128 -0.52 -0.47 -13.90
C GLU A 128 -1.49 -0.54 -15.08
N ALA A 129 -2.80 -0.46 -14.81
CA ALA A 129 -3.80 -0.39 -15.86
C ALA A 129 -3.58 0.85 -16.76
N VAL A 130 -3.27 2.01 -16.16
CA VAL A 130 -2.92 3.24 -16.89
C VAL A 130 -1.62 3.10 -17.69
N ALA A 131 -0.67 2.25 -17.24
CA ALA A 131 0.57 2.01 -17.95
C ALA A 131 0.38 1.10 -19.17
N MET A 132 -0.52 0.12 -19.08
CA MET A 132 -0.82 -0.84 -20.14
C MET A 132 -1.92 -0.38 -21.11
N ASP A 133 -2.65 0.69 -20.78
CA ASP A 133 -3.72 1.30 -21.58
C ASP A 133 -3.34 1.57 -23.05
N LEU A 134 -2.08 1.93 -23.33
CA LEU A 134 -1.62 2.17 -24.71
C LEU A 134 -1.45 0.89 -25.56
N GLU A 135 -1.33 -0.26 -24.91
CA GLU A 135 -1.12 -1.56 -25.54
C GLU A 135 -2.39 -2.44 -25.50
N ASP A 136 -3.41 -2.02 -24.74
CA ASP A 136 -4.62 -2.78 -24.47
C ASP A 136 -5.90 -1.98 -24.81
N ASP A 137 -6.44 -2.20 -26.02
CA ASP A 137 -7.71 -1.60 -26.50
C ASP A 137 -8.97 -2.08 -25.72
N GLY A 138 -8.82 -2.85 -24.65
CA GLY A 138 -9.93 -3.47 -23.91
C GLY A 138 -10.60 -2.61 -22.84
N TYR A 139 -10.09 -1.42 -22.56
CA TYR A 139 -10.65 -0.41 -21.65
C TYR A 139 -10.04 0.96 -21.99
N ASP A 140 -10.72 2.07 -21.70
CA ASP A 140 -10.22 3.43 -22.01
C ASP A 140 -9.95 4.21 -20.72
N LEU A 141 -8.67 4.30 -20.35
CA LEU A 141 -8.23 5.09 -19.19
C LEU A 141 -7.72 6.48 -19.57
N SER A 142 -8.02 6.97 -20.78
CA SER A 142 -7.65 8.32 -21.20
C SER A 142 -8.18 9.40 -20.26
N TRP A 143 -9.35 9.17 -19.64
CA TRP A 143 -9.94 10.04 -18.62
C TRP A 143 -8.99 10.31 -17.44
N TYR A 144 -8.11 9.35 -17.10
CA TYR A 144 -7.16 9.48 -15.99
C TYR A 144 -6.15 10.60 -16.26
N ARG A 145 -5.67 10.72 -17.51
CA ARG A 145 -4.73 11.77 -17.94
C ARG A 145 -5.35 13.15 -17.92
N GLU A 146 -6.68 13.22 -18.02
CA GLU A 146 -7.43 14.46 -17.98
C GLU A 146 -7.93 14.85 -16.58
N LEU A 147 -7.59 14.07 -15.53
CA LEU A 147 -7.94 14.43 -14.17
C LEU A 147 -7.06 15.57 -13.66
N SER A 148 -7.67 16.47 -12.89
CA SER A 148 -6.92 17.53 -12.22
C SER A 148 -6.12 16.98 -11.04
N ASP A 149 -4.93 17.55 -10.80
CA ASP A 149 -4.20 17.32 -9.54
C ASP A 149 -4.97 17.80 -8.31
N ASN A 150 -5.91 18.75 -8.49
CA ASN A 150 -6.78 19.21 -7.42
C ASN A 150 -7.85 18.14 -7.11
N ASP A 151 -7.79 17.56 -5.90
CA ASP A 151 -8.66 16.47 -5.49
C ASP A 151 -10.16 16.81 -5.60
N ILE A 152 -10.57 18.04 -5.26
CA ILE A 152 -11.98 18.46 -5.32
C ILE A 152 -12.48 18.51 -6.77
N THR A 153 -11.66 19.05 -7.68
CA THR A 153 -12.00 19.10 -9.11
C THR A 153 -12.04 17.69 -9.72
N ALA A 154 -11.07 16.83 -9.39
CA ALA A 154 -11.03 15.44 -9.84
C ALA A 154 -12.24 14.64 -9.35
N ILE A 155 -12.61 14.76 -8.07
CA ILE A 155 -13.78 14.10 -7.48
C ILE A 155 -15.06 14.47 -8.24
N LYS A 156 -15.25 15.76 -8.58
CA LYS A 156 -16.42 16.20 -9.36
C LYS A 156 -16.44 15.59 -10.76
N LYS A 157 -15.30 15.56 -11.45
CA LYS A 157 -15.19 14.97 -12.79
C LYS A 157 -15.47 13.46 -12.77
N LEU A 158 -14.86 12.73 -11.84
CA LEU A 158 -15.07 11.28 -11.66
C LEU A 158 -16.54 10.93 -11.44
N ARG A 159 -17.24 11.69 -10.59
CA ARG A 159 -18.70 11.51 -10.40
C ARG A 159 -19.49 11.68 -11.69
N SER A 160 -19.22 12.77 -12.41
CA SER A 160 -19.90 13.05 -13.67
C SER A 160 -19.67 11.95 -14.70
N MET A 161 -18.47 11.37 -14.78
CA MET A 161 -18.17 10.28 -15.71
C MET A 161 -18.92 9.00 -15.29
N LEU A 162 -18.88 8.64 -14.00
CA LEU A 162 -19.59 7.48 -13.44
C LEU A 162 -21.12 7.51 -13.61
N GLU A 163 -21.73 8.65 -13.90
CA GLU A 163 -23.18 8.72 -14.21
C GLU A 163 -23.52 8.15 -15.59
N THR A 164 -22.56 8.15 -16.52
CA THR A 164 -22.81 7.87 -17.94
C THR A 164 -21.96 6.75 -18.51
N ASP A 165 -20.86 6.40 -17.86
CA ASP A 165 -19.95 5.36 -18.32
C ASP A 165 -20.61 3.97 -18.21
N PRO A 166 -20.76 3.23 -19.33
CA PRO A 166 -21.36 1.90 -19.33
C PRO A 166 -20.34 0.77 -19.09
N ASP A 167 -19.04 1.02 -19.19
CA ASP A 167 -18.03 -0.04 -19.19
C ASP A 167 -17.68 -0.47 -17.76
N PRO A 168 -17.87 -1.76 -17.41
CA PRO A 168 -17.63 -2.23 -16.05
C PRO A 168 -16.17 -2.10 -15.60
N ILE A 169 -15.19 -2.22 -16.50
CA ILE A 169 -13.76 -2.16 -16.15
C ILE A 169 -13.35 -0.70 -15.95
N ASP A 170 -13.78 0.22 -16.81
CA ASP A 170 -13.51 1.66 -16.65
C ASP A 170 -14.14 2.18 -15.37
N ARG A 171 -15.40 1.82 -15.11
CA ARG A 171 -16.10 2.17 -13.87
C ARG A 171 -15.38 1.67 -12.61
N HIS A 172 -14.84 0.46 -12.64
CA HIS A 172 -14.04 -0.09 -11.53
C HIS A 172 -12.85 0.82 -11.21
N TYR A 173 -12.11 1.22 -12.24
CA TYR A 173 -10.93 2.06 -12.10
C TYR A 173 -11.28 3.49 -11.69
N MET A 174 -12.36 4.06 -12.22
CA MET A 174 -12.90 5.35 -11.80
C MET A 174 -13.33 5.34 -10.32
N MET A 175 -14.00 4.28 -9.86
CA MET A 175 -14.39 4.14 -8.46
C MET A 175 -13.18 3.97 -7.55
N CYS A 176 -12.17 3.18 -7.94
CA CYS A 176 -10.91 3.08 -7.20
C CYS A 176 -10.24 4.45 -6.99
N GLU A 177 -10.12 5.25 -8.05
CA GLU A 177 -9.53 6.59 -7.96
C GLU A 177 -10.39 7.52 -7.10
N LEU A 178 -11.72 7.47 -7.26
CA LEU A 178 -12.66 8.30 -6.52
C LEU A 178 -12.60 8.00 -5.01
N GLU A 179 -12.55 6.72 -4.63
CA GLU A 179 -12.36 6.28 -3.25
C GLU A 179 -11.05 6.82 -2.65
N GLN A 180 -9.94 6.68 -3.39
CA GLN A 180 -8.63 7.18 -2.96
C GLN A 180 -8.65 8.69 -2.73
N ARG A 181 -9.23 9.46 -3.65
CA ARG A 181 -9.30 10.94 -3.57
C ARG A 181 -10.20 11.40 -2.43
N LEU A 182 -11.34 10.75 -2.23
CA LEU A 182 -12.24 11.03 -1.11
C LEU A 182 -11.57 10.74 0.23
N TYR A 183 -10.90 9.59 0.37
CA TYR A 183 -10.21 9.24 1.61
C TYR A 183 -9.03 10.16 1.92
N LYS A 184 -8.31 10.61 0.89
CA LYS A 184 -7.25 11.63 1.01
C LYS A 184 -7.83 12.98 1.45
N SER A 185 -9.02 13.33 0.97
CA SER A 185 -9.72 14.59 1.28
C SER A 185 -10.52 14.58 2.59
N ARG A 186 -10.42 13.51 3.40
CA ARG A 186 -11.18 13.33 4.65
C ARG A 186 -11.08 14.49 5.66
N ASP A 187 -9.95 15.19 5.64
CA ASP A 187 -9.65 16.32 6.53
C ASP A 187 -9.91 17.68 5.84
N ALA A 188 -10.22 17.67 4.54
CA ALA A 188 -10.43 18.88 3.73
C ALA A 188 -11.89 19.34 3.72
N PHE A 189 -12.86 18.41 3.76
CA PHE A 189 -14.28 18.74 3.87
C PHE A 189 -15.06 17.65 4.62
N ALA A 190 -16.07 18.06 5.39
CA ALA A 190 -16.74 17.21 6.36
C ALA A 190 -17.45 15.99 5.73
N SER A 191 -18.00 16.14 4.52
CA SER A 191 -18.72 15.07 3.84
C SER A 191 -17.82 14.04 3.15
N ALA A 192 -16.50 14.28 3.05
CA ALA A 192 -15.58 13.41 2.31
C ALA A 192 -15.64 11.95 2.75
N LEU A 193 -15.81 11.72 4.05
CA LEU A 193 -15.85 10.38 4.63
C LEU A 193 -17.20 9.67 4.45
N ASP A 194 -18.30 10.41 4.52
CA ASP A 194 -19.63 9.87 4.25
C ASP A 194 -19.79 9.56 2.74
N GLU A 195 -19.22 10.43 1.91
CA GLU A 195 -19.12 10.26 0.47
C GLU A 195 -18.24 9.05 0.11
N PHE A 196 -17.09 8.88 0.76
CA PHE A 196 -16.26 7.68 0.62
C PHE A 196 -17.07 6.41 0.93
N ASP A 197 -17.79 6.40 2.05
CA ASP A 197 -18.60 5.24 2.44
C ASP A 197 -19.74 4.95 1.43
N ALA A 198 -20.31 5.99 0.84
CA ALA A 198 -21.32 5.84 -0.20
C ALA A 198 -20.74 5.23 -1.49
N ILE A 199 -19.56 5.70 -1.93
CA ILE A 199 -18.90 5.15 -3.12
C ILE A 199 -18.45 3.71 -2.89
N CYS A 200 -17.89 3.36 -1.73
CA CYS A 200 -17.53 1.96 -1.46
C CYS A 200 -18.75 1.02 -1.55
N ARG A 201 -19.92 1.45 -1.04
CA ARG A 201 -21.16 0.66 -1.14
C ARG A 201 -21.66 0.55 -2.58
N GLN A 202 -21.55 1.62 -3.36
CA GLN A 202 -21.89 1.60 -4.78
C GLN A 202 -20.97 0.63 -5.54
N HIS A 203 -19.66 0.73 -5.32
CA HIS A 203 -18.67 -0.11 -5.95
C HIS A 203 -18.89 -1.59 -5.63
N ASP A 204 -19.15 -1.93 -4.36
CA ASP A 204 -19.53 -3.28 -3.95
C ASP A 204 -20.80 -3.79 -4.64
N ALA A 205 -21.82 -2.94 -4.77
CA ALA A 205 -23.05 -3.30 -5.49
C ALA A 205 -22.78 -3.55 -6.99
N GLU A 206 -21.89 -2.77 -7.61
CA GLU A 206 -21.48 -2.93 -9.00
C GLU A 206 -20.52 -4.12 -9.21
N MET A 207 -19.92 -4.69 -8.15
CA MET A 207 -19.06 -5.86 -8.30
C MET A 207 -19.75 -7.07 -8.93
N VAL A 208 -21.09 -7.14 -8.91
CA VAL A 208 -21.85 -8.18 -9.62
C VAL A 208 -21.63 -8.14 -11.14
N THR A 209 -21.44 -6.97 -11.73
CA THR A 209 -21.16 -6.78 -13.17
C THR A 209 -19.66 -6.64 -13.43
N ILE A 210 -18.94 -5.97 -12.54
CA ILE A 210 -17.51 -5.71 -12.68
C ILE A 210 -16.70 -6.99 -12.54
N ARG A 211 -16.99 -7.84 -11.55
CA ARG A 211 -16.19 -9.03 -11.28
C ARG A 211 -16.13 -10.00 -12.48
N PRO A 212 -17.25 -10.36 -13.14
CA PRO A 212 -17.19 -11.16 -14.36
C PRO A 212 -16.34 -10.52 -15.46
N ALA A 213 -16.47 -9.22 -15.71
CA ALA A 213 -15.71 -8.52 -16.75
C ALA A 213 -14.20 -8.53 -16.46
N LEU A 214 -13.81 -8.24 -15.22
CA LEU A 214 -12.41 -8.34 -14.78
C LEU A 214 -11.86 -9.77 -14.94
N PHE A 215 -12.65 -10.79 -14.59
CA PHE A 215 -12.22 -12.18 -14.74
C PHE A 215 -12.11 -12.60 -16.20
N GLU A 216 -13.07 -12.22 -17.05
CA GLU A 216 -13.03 -12.50 -18.48
C GLU A 216 -11.80 -11.86 -19.14
N LYS A 217 -11.48 -10.63 -18.75
CA LYS A 217 -10.34 -9.88 -19.27
C LYS A 217 -9.00 -10.43 -18.80
N PHE A 218 -8.84 -10.63 -17.49
CA PHE A 218 -7.54 -10.90 -16.88
C PHE A 218 -7.33 -12.37 -16.48
N GLY A 219 -8.36 -13.20 -16.55
CA GLY A 219 -8.35 -14.58 -16.03
C GLY A 219 -8.24 -14.69 -14.50
N ARG A 220 -8.17 -13.54 -13.81
CA ARG A 220 -8.04 -13.39 -12.35
C ARG A 220 -8.70 -12.08 -11.91
N ILE A 221 -9.01 -11.97 -10.63
CA ILE A 221 -9.55 -10.76 -10.02
C ILE A 221 -8.39 -9.87 -9.57
N PRO A 222 -8.26 -8.65 -10.10
CA PRO A 222 -7.23 -7.69 -9.71
C PRO A 222 -7.37 -7.24 -8.26
N LEU A 223 -6.43 -6.42 -7.77
CA LEU A 223 -6.52 -5.89 -6.41
C LEU A 223 -7.68 -4.89 -6.31
N ILE A 224 -8.76 -5.30 -5.64
CA ILE A 224 -9.90 -4.47 -5.27
C ILE A 224 -9.67 -3.93 -3.86
N ASP A 225 -9.14 -2.71 -3.80
CA ASP A 225 -8.66 -2.11 -2.55
C ASP A 225 -9.80 -1.63 -1.63
N THR A 226 -11.00 -1.43 -2.20
CA THR A 226 -12.25 -1.02 -1.54
C THR A 226 -12.52 -1.79 -0.26
N TYR A 227 -12.48 -3.12 -0.32
CA TYR A 227 -12.80 -3.99 0.81
C TYR A 227 -11.83 -3.82 1.98
N ARG A 228 -10.53 -3.70 1.68
CA ARG A 228 -9.49 -3.48 2.67
C ARG A 228 -9.66 -2.09 3.31
N GLN A 229 -9.85 -1.06 2.49
CA GLN A 229 -9.96 0.32 2.98
C GLN A 229 -11.22 0.53 3.83
N ALA A 230 -12.37 0.00 3.39
CA ALA A 230 -13.62 0.04 4.14
C ALA A 230 -13.50 -0.70 5.49
N ALA A 231 -12.89 -1.89 5.51
CA ALA A 231 -12.64 -2.62 6.75
C ALA A 231 -11.71 -1.86 7.71
N VAL A 232 -10.63 -1.24 7.22
CA VAL A 232 -9.75 -0.37 8.03
C VAL A 232 -10.52 0.81 8.62
N ARG A 233 -11.43 1.40 7.86
CA ARG A 233 -12.24 2.52 8.32
C ARG A 233 -13.21 2.11 9.42
N CYS A 234 -13.96 1.02 9.24
CA CYS A 234 -14.82 0.46 10.28
C CYS A 234 -14.03 0.10 11.54
N GLN A 235 -12.83 -0.46 11.39
CA GLN A 235 -11.91 -0.71 12.50
C GLN A 235 -11.55 0.57 13.29
N LYS A 236 -11.25 1.68 12.60
CA LYS A 236 -10.96 2.97 13.24
C LYS A 236 -12.18 3.52 13.99
N ALA A 237 -13.38 3.32 13.45
CA ALA A 237 -14.65 3.66 14.10
C ALA A 237 -15.03 2.70 15.24
N LYS A 238 -14.30 1.59 15.42
CA LYS A 238 -14.62 0.48 16.33
C LYS A 238 -15.97 -0.18 16.01
N ASP A 239 -16.42 -0.08 14.77
CA ASP A 239 -17.57 -0.81 14.25
C ASP A 239 -17.10 -2.18 13.77
N TRP A 240 -17.04 -3.13 14.70
CA TRP A 240 -16.56 -4.48 14.43
C TRP A 240 -17.53 -5.28 13.54
N ALA A 241 -18.82 -4.97 13.59
CA ALA A 241 -19.82 -5.65 12.77
C ALA A 241 -19.66 -5.26 11.30
N ALA A 242 -19.58 -3.96 11.01
CA ALA A 242 -19.35 -3.48 9.65
C ALA A 242 -17.96 -3.89 9.13
N MET A 243 -16.92 -3.86 9.97
CA MET A 243 -15.59 -4.35 9.60
C MET A 243 -15.64 -5.81 9.15
N ARG A 244 -16.38 -6.66 9.87
CA ARG A 244 -16.54 -8.08 9.54
C ARG A 244 -17.23 -8.25 8.20
N GLU A 245 -18.33 -7.53 8.00
CA GLU A 245 -19.12 -7.58 6.76
C GLU A 245 -18.30 -7.18 5.53
N TRP A 246 -17.53 -6.09 5.61
CA TRP A 246 -16.64 -5.68 4.51
C TRP A 246 -15.56 -6.73 4.19
N ALA A 247 -15.01 -7.38 5.21
CA ALA A 247 -14.04 -8.45 5.02
C ALA A 247 -14.66 -9.68 4.33
N GLU A 248 -15.86 -10.09 4.76
CA GLU A 248 -16.62 -11.20 4.16
C GLU A 248 -16.97 -10.93 2.70
N ARG A 249 -17.45 -9.72 2.39
CA ARG A 249 -17.75 -9.30 1.01
C ARG A 249 -16.52 -9.37 0.12
N GLY A 250 -15.39 -8.84 0.58
CA GLY A 250 -14.15 -8.88 -0.19
C GLY A 250 -13.67 -10.31 -0.47
N ILE A 251 -13.68 -11.18 0.55
CA ILE A 251 -13.34 -12.60 0.39
C ILE A 251 -14.25 -13.25 -0.66
N SER A 252 -15.55 -12.97 -0.59
CA SER A 252 -16.53 -13.49 -1.56
C SER A 252 -16.26 -13.00 -2.98
N VAL A 253 -15.87 -11.74 -3.17
CA VAL A 253 -15.59 -11.17 -4.49
C VAL A 253 -14.33 -11.77 -5.10
N TYR A 254 -13.25 -11.92 -4.33
CA TYR A 254 -12.05 -12.58 -4.82
C TYR A 254 -12.29 -14.06 -5.15
N GLY A 255 -13.00 -14.78 -4.26
CA GLY A 255 -13.15 -16.23 -4.37
C GLY A 255 -11.78 -16.92 -4.48
N GLU A 256 -11.68 -17.90 -5.38
CA GLU A 256 -10.42 -18.61 -5.69
C GLU A 256 -9.58 -17.91 -6.76
N HIS A 257 -10.03 -16.76 -7.26
CA HIS A 257 -9.48 -16.14 -8.46
C HIS A 257 -8.64 -14.90 -8.20
N ALA A 258 -8.25 -14.63 -6.95
CA ALA A 258 -7.43 -13.47 -6.63
C ALA A 258 -6.11 -13.48 -7.41
N ALA A 259 -5.78 -12.37 -8.06
CA ALA A 259 -4.46 -12.16 -8.64
C ALA A 259 -3.38 -12.13 -7.54
N ARG A 260 -3.74 -11.65 -6.35
CA ARG A 260 -2.87 -11.50 -5.18
C ARG A 260 -3.45 -12.23 -3.96
N PRO A 261 -3.01 -13.46 -3.66
CA PRO A 261 -3.49 -14.23 -2.52
C PRO A 261 -3.36 -13.49 -1.18
N GLU A 262 -2.33 -12.69 -1.01
CA GLU A 262 -2.07 -11.90 0.20
C GLU A 262 -3.16 -10.85 0.49
N ALA A 263 -3.87 -10.36 -0.55
CA ALA A 263 -5.00 -9.46 -0.36
C ALA A 263 -6.17 -10.19 0.32
N VAL A 264 -6.42 -11.43 -0.08
CA VAL A 264 -7.42 -12.30 0.54
C VAL A 264 -6.99 -12.66 1.96
N GLU A 265 -5.71 -13.02 2.18
CA GLU A 265 -5.19 -13.29 3.52
C GLU A 265 -5.34 -12.11 4.49
N ASP A 266 -5.12 -10.87 4.04
CA ASP A 266 -5.36 -9.67 4.86
C ASP A 266 -6.84 -9.57 5.28
N LEU A 267 -7.77 -9.83 4.35
CA LEU A 267 -9.21 -9.84 4.66
C LEU A 267 -9.57 -10.95 5.65
N HIS A 268 -8.98 -12.16 5.52
CA HIS A 268 -9.17 -13.22 6.52
C HIS A 268 -8.66 -12.82 7.91
N LYS A 269 -7.48 -12.18 7.99
CA LYS A 269 -6.95 -11.66 9.27
C LYS A 269 -7.89 -10.63 9.89
N ARG A 270 -8.45 -9.74 9.08
CA ARG A 270 -9.44 -8.74 9.51
C ARG A 270 -10.74 -9.37 9.99
N LEU A 271 -11.27 -10.34 9.24
CA LEU A 271 -12.45 -11.11 9.60
C LEU A 271 -12.26 -11.80 10.96
N GLY A 272 -11.13 -12.47 11.17
CA GLY A 272 -10.79 -13.09 12.45
C GLY A 272 -10.69 -12.07 13.59
N TYR A 273 -10.02 -10.94 13.35
CA TYR A 273 -9.89 -9.88 14.35
C TYR A 273 -11.24 -9.26 14.74
N ALA A 274 -12.09 -8.93 13.76
CA ALA A 274 -13.42 -8.38 13.98
C ALA A 274 -14.31 -9.36 14.76
N SER A 275 -14.28 -10.64 14.38
CA SER A 275 -15.03 -11.70 15.05
C SER A 275 -14.62 -11.86 16.51
N ALA A 276 -13.31 -11.85 16.79
CA ALA A 276 -12.80 -11.91 18.16
C ALA A 276 -13.23 -10.69 19.00
N LYS A 277 -13.32 -9.50 18.40
CA LYS A 277 -13.82 -8.30 19.09
C LYS A 277 -15.31 -8.37 19.41
N ILE A 278 -16.13 -8.89 18.48
CA ILE A 278 -17.55 -9.10 18.69
C ILE A 278 -17.78 -10.12 19.82
N GLU A 279 -17.07 -11.25 19.79
CA GLU A 279 -17.17 -12.28 20.82
C GLU A 279 -16.69 -11.78 22.19
N ALA A 280 -15.59 -11.02 22.24
CA ALA A 280 -15.11 -10.44 23.49
C ALA A 280 -16.11 -9.42 24.08
N ALA A 281 -16.88 -8.72 23.24
CA ALA A 281 -17.91 -7.80 23.68
C ALA A 281 -19.17 -8.51 24.21
N SER A 282 -19.48 -9.72 23.72
CA SER A 282 -20.62 -10.52 24.19
C SER A 282 -20.33 -11.29 25.48
N LYS A 283 -19.05 -11.54 25.82
CA LYS A 283 -18.68 -12.20 27.08
C LYS A 283 -18.99 -11.30 28.29
N PRO A 284 -19.61 -11.85 29.36
CA PRO A 284 -19.86 -11.09 30.57
C PRO A 284 -18.53 -10.64 31.18
N LYS A 285 -18.42 -9.35 31.50
CA LYS A 285 -17.22 -8.82 32.15
C LYS A 285 -17.07 -9.49 33.52
N PRO A 286 -15.86 -9.95 33.89
CA PRO A 286 -15.63 -10.43 35.24
C PRO A 286 -15.97 -9.31 36.24
N PRO A 287 -16.49 -9.66 37.43
CA PRO A 287 -16.86 -8.68 38.43
C PRO A 287 -15.64 -7.79 38.71
N LYS A 288 -15.81 -6.46 38.55
CA LYS A 288 -14.77 -5.50 38.91
C LYS A 288 -14.43 -5.73 40.39
N PRO A 289 -13.15 -5.86 40.78
CA PRO A 289 -12.80 -5.90 42.18
C PRO A 289 -13.36 -4.64 42.85
N ALA A 290 -14.06 -4.84 43.98
CA ALA A 290 -14.68 -3.75 44.73
C ALA A 290 -13.63 -2.65 44.97
N ARG A 291 -13.90 -1.45 44.45
CA ARG A 291 -13.08 -0.29 44.78
C ARG A 291 -13.17 -0.09 46.30
N ALA A 292 -12.02 -0.05 46.97
CA ALA A 292 -11.96 0.30 48.38
C ALA A 292 -12.67 1.65 48.58
N VAL A 293 -13.82 1.61 49.25
CA VAL A 293 -14.57 2.80 49.65
C VAL A 293 -13.80 3.42 50.81
N VAL A 294 -13.20 4.58 50.59
CA VAL A 294 -12.56 5.36 51.65
C VAL A 294 -13.69 6.01 52.45
N ILE A 295 -14.03 5.44 53.60
CA ILE A 295 -14.87 6.09 54.60
C ILE A 295 -13.91 6.92 55.47
N SER A 296 -13.84 8.23 55.23
CA SER A 296 -13.13 9.15 56.11
C SER A 296 -14.04 9.51 57.28
N THR A 297 -13.69 9.05 58.49
CA THR A 297 -14.29 9.51 59.74
C THR A 297 -13.40 10.60 60.33
N THR A 298 -13.83 11.85 60.21
CA THR A 298 -13.19 13.00 60.87
C THR A 298 -13.28 12.82 62.39
N THR A 299 -12.13 12.58 63.02
CA THR A 299 -11.95 12.63 64.47
C THR A 299 -11.16 13.87 64.88
N ALA A 300 -11.29 14.24 66.15
CA ALA A 300 -10.93 15.51 66.77
C ALA A 300 -9.49 15.99 66.50
N PRO A 301 -9.23 17.32 66.56
CA PRO A 301 -7.95 17.91 66.17
C PRO A 301 -6.84 17.47 67.13
N GLY A 302 -5.99 16.54 66.68
CA GLY A 302 -4.83 16.04 67.44
C GLY A 302 -4.44 14.59 67.13
N SER A 303 -5.35 13.76 66.63
CA SER A 303 -5.07 12.38 66.19
C SER A 303 -5.02 12.31 64.66
N GLY A 304 -3.97 11.70 64.09
CA GLY A 304 -3.85 11.53 62.64
C GLY A 304 -5.08 10.84 62.03
N GLU A 305 -5.53 11.32 60.87
CA GLU A 305 -6.75 10.85 60.19
C GLU A 305 -6.67 9.33 59.96
N ILE A 306 -7.60 8.56 60.51
CA ILE A 306 -7.67 7.11 60.30
C ILE A 306 -8.43 6.85 59.01
N GLU A 307 -7.84 6.07 58.08
CA GLU A 307 -8.52 5.58 56.89
C GLU A 307 -8.73 4.06 56.98
N SER A 308 -9.90 3.61 56.53
CA SER A 308 -10.25 2.19 56.41
C SER A 308 -9.99 1.69 54.98
N LEU A 309 -9.32 0.55 54.84
CA LEU A 309 -8.92 -0.07 53.56
C LEU A 309 -9.33 -1.54 53.52
N VAL A 310 -9.55 -2.08 52.32
CA VAL A 310 -9.89 -3.50 52.12
C VAL A 310 -8.68 -4.24 51.55
N CYS A 311 -8.28 -5.35 52.19
CA CYS A 311 -7.19 -6.20 51.74
C CYS A 311 -7.53 -6.91 50.43
N VAL A 312 -6.70 -6.77 49.40
CA VAL A 312 -6.92 -7.46 48.11
C VAL A 312 -6.68 -8.97 48.16
N GLN A 313 -6.00 -9.47 49.20
CA GLN A 313 -5.69 -10.89 49.33
C GLN A 313 -6.77 -11.66 50.10
N CYS A 314 -7.24 -11.13 51.24
CA CYS A 314 -8.21 -11.84 52.10
C CYS A 314 -9.59 -11.16 52.18
N GLY A 315 -9.76 -9.98 51.58
CA GLY A 315 -11.02 -9.23 51.63
C GLY A 315 -11.34 -8.57 52.98
N ALA A 316 -10.50 -8.77 54.01
CA ALA A 316 -10.71 -8.16 55.32
C ALA A 316 -10.45 -6.63 55.29
N THR A 317 -11.28 -5.89 56.04
CA THR A 317 -11.10 -4.45 56.26
C THR A 317 -10.06 -4.21 57.36
N PHE A 318 -9.18 -3.23 57.18
CA PHE A 318 -8.21 -2.82 58.18
C PHE A 318 -8.04 -1.30 58.19
N GLU A 319 -7.73 -0.76 59.36
CA GLU A 319 -7.56 0.68 59.58
C GLU A 319 -6.09 1.06 59.66
N ARG A 320 -5.75 2.26 59.21
CA ARG A 320 -4.42 2.83 59.41
C ARG A 320 -4.47 4.35 59.55
N VAL A 321 -3.45 4.90 60.20
CA VAL A 321 -3.21 6.35 60.18
C VAL A 321 -2.78 6.77 58.78
N ARG A 322 -3.45 7.78 58.22
CA ARG A 322 -3.20 8.32 56.88
C ARG A 322 -1.82 8.96 56.84
N THR A 323 -0.93 8.32 56.09
CA THR A 323 0.44 8.78 55.82
C THR A 323 0.58 9.15 54.34
N ARG A 324 1.45 10.13 54.02
CA ARG A 324 1.80 10.45 52.63
C ARG A 324 2.57 9.26 52.03
N GLY A 325 2.03 8.63 50.99
CA GLY A 325 2.67 7.50 50.33
C GLY A 325 1.68 6.56 49.63
N ARG A 326 2.21 5.49 49.02
CA ARG A 326 1.41 4.49 48.30
C ARG A 326 0.52 3.71 49.29
N LYS A 327 -0.78 3.62 48.99
CA LYS A 327 -1.73 2.87 49.82
C LYS A 327 -1.38 1.38 49.83
N PRO A 328 -1.34 0.73 51.00
CA PRO A 328 -1.08 -0.69 51.09
C PRO A 328 -2.26 -1.49 50.50
N HIS A 329 -1.95 -2.47 49.66
CA HIS A 329 -2.96 -3.35 49.05
C HIS A 329 -3.31 -4.56 49.93
N ALA A 330 -2.49 -4.90 50.94
CA ALA A 330 -2.69 -6.04 51.83
C ALA A 330 -2.69 -5.60 53.30
N CYS A 331 -3.49 -6.28 54.15
CA CYS A 331 -3.56 -6.02 55.59
C CYS A 331 -2.27 -6.49 56.32
N PRO A 332 -2.01 -6.06 57.57
CA PRO A 332 -0.82 -6.44 58.34
C PRO A 332 -0.64 -7.97 58.45
N THR A 333 -1.73 -8.70 58.72
CA THR A 333 -1.74 -10.17 58.78
C THR A 333 -1.28 -10.82 57.48
N CYS A 334 -1.74 -10.32 56.34
CA CYS A 334 -1.34 -10.81 55.02
C CYS A 334 0.09 -10.39 54.61
N ARG A 335 0.61 -9.32 55.21
CA ARG A 335 1.99 -8.84 54.97
C ARG A 335 3.01 -9.49 55.90
N GLY A 336 2.58 -10.22 56.92
CA GLY A 336 3.44 -10.81 57.95
C GLY A 336 4.03 -9.79 58.91
N VAL A 337 3.29 -8.71 59.19
CA VAL A 337 3.68 -7.61 60.11
C VAL A 337 2.85 -7.63 61.38
#